data_AF-A0A4Q3DHD8-F1
#
_entry.id   AF-A0A4Q3DHD8-F1
#
_cell.length_a   1.000
_cell.length_b   1.000
_cell.length_c   1.000
_cell.angle_alpha   90.00
_cell.angle_beta   90.00
_cell.angle_gamma   90.00
#
_symmetry.space_group_name_H-M   'P 1'
#
loop_
_entity.id
_entity.type
_entity.pdbx_description
1 polymer ?
#
loop_
_entity_poly.entity_id
_entity_poly.type
_entity_poly.pdbx_seq_one_letter_code
_entity_poly.pdbx_strand_id
1 'polypeptide(L)'
;MQFTWNGKTESFVVLYPQLYSRYGTWENYYVDSMIRYAKENLNIDTNRIFLTGLSLGGGGSWVYAASSVSRAKQLAGIVPVVSPCFMMNGCNIANAKLPVLAIHAWDDDKASPYCTIYAVKSINDCGATIHPNMIIYDNGGHYVWVYRAYETGYTYFNPNVYEWMLAQNRNNPPNRKPVAKAGNDITVTTGQGEAILDGSASSDPDGRIIRHVWQKLSGPSYDYISDEVTAHPVVKGLKYPGVYTYQLRVIDDRAEFSTDTLRITVVDR
;
A
#
# COMPACT_ATOMS: atom_id res chain seq x y z
N MET A 1 -10.50 -15.43 7.06
CA MET A 1 -10.46 -14.49 5.91
C MET A 1 -9.49 -15.07 4.90
N GLN A 2 -9.94 -15.31 3.66
CA GLN A 2 -9.11 -15.86 2.58
C GLN A 2 -8.85 -14.77 1.55
N PHE A 3 -7.61 -14.68 1.08
CA PHE A 3 -7.19 -13.73 0.06
C PHE A 3 -6.33 -14.44 -0.96
N THR A 4 -6.41 -14.01 -2.22
CA THR A 4 -5.63 -14.58 -3.31
C THR A 4 -4.58 -13.58 -3.74
N TRP A 5 -3.32 -13.92 -3.54
CA TRP A 5 -2.20 -13.15 -4.04
C TRP A 5 -1.36 -14.02 -4.97
N ASN A 6 -1.04 -13.49 -6.16
CA ASN A 6 -0.12 -14.16 -7.08
C ASN A 6 -0.52 -15.62 -7.41
N GLY A 7 -1.82 -15.86 -7.65
CA GLY A 7 -2.37 -17.19 -7.96
C GLY A 7 -2.46 -18.15 -6.76
N LYS A 8 -2.10 -17.71 -5.56
CA LYS A 8 -2.16 -18.51 -4.33
C LYS A 8 -3.21 -17.95 -3.36
N THR A 9 -4.17 -18.77 -2.98
CA THR A 9 -5.17 -18.43 -1.96
C THR A 9 -4.68 -18.85 -0.58
N GLU A 10 -4.63 -17.91 0.36
CA GLU A 10 -4.13 -18.13 1.71
C GLU A 10 -5.05 -17.49 2.76
N SER A 11 -4.90 -17.92 4.01
CA SER A 11 -5.64 -17.39 5.16
C SER A 11 -4.70 -16.85 6.22
N PHE A 12 -5.18 -15.90 7.01
CA PHE A 12 -4.46 -15.39 8.18
C PHE A 12 -4.95 -16.08 9.45
N VAL A 13 -3.99 -16.50 10.29
CA VAL A 13 -4.22 -16.66 11.73
C VAL A 13 -4.13 -15.26 12.35
N VAL A 14 -5.17 -14.82 13.06
CA VAL A 14 -5.25 -13.47 13.61
C VAL A 14 -5.28 -13.54 15.13
N LEU A 15 -4.31 -12.87 15.77
CA LEU A 15 -4.23 -12.72 17.22
C LEU A 15 -4.41 -11.25 17.58
N TYR A 16 -5.32 -10.96 18.50
CA TYR A 16 -5.64 -9.61 18.96
C TYR A 16 -5.42 -9.54 20.48
N PRO A 17 -4.23 -9.11 20.95
CA PRO A 17 -4.01 -8.93 22.38
C PRO A 17 -4.95 -7.84 22.89
N GLN A 18 -5.35 -7.93 24.16
CA GLN A 18 -6.12 -6.89 24.82
C GLN A 18 -5.18 -6.01 25.64
N LEU A 19 -5.23 -4.69 25.43
CA LEU A 19 -4.55 -3.74 26.29
C LEU A 19 -5.27 -3.68 27.63
N TYR A 20 -4.58 -4.03 28.71
CA TYR A 20 -5.17 -3.94 30.03
C TYR A 20 -5.29 -2.47 30.47
N SER A 21 -6.46 -2.08 30.96
CA SER A 21 -6.87 -0.67 31.13
C SER A 21 -5.97 0.17 32.03
N ARG A 22 -5.17 -0.44 32.91
CA ARG A 22 -4.17 0.27 33.72
C ARG A 22 -2.99 0.81 32.90
N TYR A 23 -2.78 0.28 31.70
CA TYR A 23 -1.69 0.69 30.81
C TYR A 23 -2.23 1.70 29.79
N GLY A 24 -1.59 2.87 29.71
CA GLY A 24 -1.92 3.91 28.73
C GLY A 24 -1.33 3.68 27.35
N THR A 25 -0.48 2.65 27.16
CA THR A 25 0.21 2.37 25.89
C THR A 25 0.53 0.88 25.71
N TRP A 26 0.81 0.46 24.48
CA TRP A 26 1.21 -0.90 24.13
C TRP A 26 2.70 -1.13 24.41
N GLU A 27 2.97 -1.80 25.53
CA GLU A 27 4.31 -2.29 25.85
C GLU A 27 4.76 -3.41 24.89
N ASN A 28 6.07 -3.48 24.63
CA ASN A 28 6.62 -4.44 23.67
C ASN A 28 6.31 -5.91 24.00
N TYR A 29 6.13 -6.23 25.29
CA TYR A 29 5.88 -7.61 25.73
C TYR A 29 4.53 -8.16 25.25
N TYR A 30 3.55 -7.30 24.92
CA TYR A 30 2.27 -7.76 24.37
C TYR A 30 2.48 -8.44 23.02
N VAL A 31 3.20 -7.78 22.12
CA VAL A 31 3.50 -8.31 20.78
C VAL A 31 4.47 -9.50 20.88
N ASP A 32 5.52 -9.39 21.70
CA ASP A 32 6.46 -10.50 21.91
C ASP A 32 5.74 -11.77 22.41
N SER A 33 4.74 -11.62 23.28
CA SER A 33 3.99 -12.76 23.82
C SER A 33 3.03 -13.38 22.81
N MET A 34 2.39 -12.57 21.96
CA MET A 34 1.56 -13.10 20.87
C MET A 34 2.40 -13.85 19.83
N ILE A 35 3.56 -13.30 19.44
CA ILE A 35 4.47 -13.97 18.51
C ILE A 35 4.98 -15.29 19.10
N ARG A 36 5.36 -15.29 20.38
CA ARG A 36 5.80 -16.52 21.08
C ARG A 36 4.69 -17.56 21.11
N TYR A 37 3.50 -17.19 21.57
CA TYR A 37 2.34 -18.06 21.61
C TYR A 37 2.04 -18.66 20.23
N ALA A 38 2.05 -17.85 19.18
CA ALA A 38 1.78 -18.31 17.82
C ALA A 38 2.80 -19.36 17.34
N LYS A 39 4.10 -19.12 17.57
CA LYS A 39 5.18 -20.04 17.19
C LYS A 39 5.12 -21.37 17.96
N GLU A 40 4.72 -21.33 19.23
CA GLU A 40 4.70 -22.49 20.11
C GLU A 40 3.43 -23.34 19.96
N ASN A 41 2.29 -22.71 19.60
CA ASN A 41 0.98 -23.34 19.72
C ASN A 41 0.18 -23.41 18.42
N LEU A 42 0.59 -22.72 17.35
CA LEU A 42 -0.16 -22.62 16.11
C LEU A 42 0.70 -23.05 14.91
N ASN A 43 0.05 -23.62 13.89
CA ASN A 43 0.71 -23.90 12.62
C ASN A 43 0.75 -22.63 11.76
N ILE A 44 1.85 -21.87 11.87
CA ILE A 44 2.04 -20.60 11.16
C ILE A 44 3.30 -20.62 10.29
N ASP A 45 3.28 -19.84 9.21
CA ASP A 45 4.50 -19.51 8.48
C ASP A 45 5.26 -18.42 9.24
N THR A 46 6.34 -18.82 9.92
CA THR A 46 7.12 -17.89 10.73
C THR A 46 7.85 -16.82 9.93
N ASN A 47 7.93 -16.95 8.59
CA ASN A 47 8.51 -15.94 7.71
C ASN A 47 7.51 -14.87 7.26
N ARG A 48 6.24 -15.01 7.65
CA ARG A 48 5.13 -14.12 7.32
C ARG A 48 4.31 -13.77 8.56
N ILE A 49 4.98 -13.14 9.51
CA ILE A 49 4.37 -12.56 10.70
C ILE A 49 4.19 -11.06 10.45
N PHE A 50 2.96 -10.57 10.55
CA PHE A 50 2.61 -9.17 10.31
C PHE A 50 2.15 -8.51 11.60
N LEU A 51 2.44 -7.22 11.75
CA LEU A 51 1.91 -6.41 12.84
C LEU A 51 1.13 -5.24 12.26
N THR A 52 -0.12 -5.13 12.68
CA THR A 52 -1.00 -4.03 12.29
C THR A 52 -1.79 -3.57 13.49
N GLY A 53 -2.20 -2.31 13.46
CA GLY A 53 -2.98 -1.71 14.52
C GLY A 53 -3.49 -0.35 14.09
N LEU A 54 -4.54 0.09 14.75
CA LEU A 54 -5.22 1.36 14.51
C LEU A 54 -5.10 2.28 15.71
N SER A 55 -5.03 3.60 15.50
CA SER A 55 -4.96 4.60 16.57
C SER A 55 -3.81 4.27 17.56
N LEU A 56 -4.10 4.13 18.85
CA LEU A 56 -3.13 3.68 19.86
C LEU A 56 -2.39 2.39 19.44
N GLY A 57 -3.08 1.42 18.82
CA GLY A 57 -2.47 0.20 18.28
C GLY A 57 -1.60 0.44 17.03
N GLY A 58 -1.91 1.46 16.24
CA GLY A 58 -1.04 1.92 15.14
C GLY A 58 0.29 2.46 15.70
N GLY A 59 0.21 3.21 16.79
CA GLY A 59 1.38 3.65 17.54
C GLY A 59 2.16 2.50 18.17
N GLY A 60 1.47 1.53 18.76
CA GLY A 60 2.09 0.30 19.27
C GLY A 60 2.84 -0.48 18.18
N SER A 61 2.29 -0.51 16.96
CA SER A 61 2.93 -1.16 15.80
C SER A 61 4.25 -0.49 15.43
N TRP A 62 4.27 0.85 15.40
CA TRP A 62 5.50 1.63 15.19
C TRP A 62 6.52 1.41 16.32
N VAL A 63 6.10 1.61 17.57
CA VAL A 63 6.97 1.52 18.75
C VAL A 63 7.61 0.14 18.85
N TYR A 64 6.84 -0.94 18.63
CA TYR A 64 7.37 -2.29 18.69
C TYR A 64 8.46 -2.53 17.65
N ALA A 65 8.18 -2.26 16.38
CA ALA A 65 9.13 -2.46 15.29
C ALA A 65 10.38 -1.59 15.46
N ALA A 66 10.20 -0.33 15.89
CA ALA A 66 11.30 0.60 16.10
C ALA A 66 12.09 0.36 17.40
N SER A 67 11.66 -0.53 18.29
CA SER A 67 12.33 -0.74 19.57
C SER A 67 13.68 -1.47 19.47
N SER A 68 13.87 -2.32 18.45
CA SER A 68 15.16 -2.96 18.15
C SER A 68 15.16 -3.59 16.76
N VAL A 69 16.35 -3.69 16.13
CA VAL A 69 16.53 -4.44 14.87
C VAL A 69 16.05 -5.89 15.01
N SER A 70 16.29 -6.53 16.17
CA SER A 70 15.88 -7.91 16.41
C SER A 70 14.36 -8.09 16.31
N ARG A 71 13.57 -7.22 16.96
CA ARG A 71 12.10 -7.24 16.89
C ARG A 71 11.60 -6.92 15.49
N ALA A 72 12.16 -5.91 14.82
CA ALA A 72 11.81 -5.62 13.44
C ALA A 72 12.03 -6.83 12.51
N LYS A 73 13.15 -7.55 12.66
CA LYS A 73 13.47 -8.77 11.88
C LYS A 73 12.55 -9.97 12.18
N GLN A 74 11.76 -9.93 13.25
CA GLN A 74 10.76 -10.97 13.48
C GLN A 74 9.54 -10.82 12.56
N LEU A 75 9.33 -9.62 12.00
CA LEU A 75 8.16 -9.28 11.19
C LEU A 75 8.52 -9.31 9.70
N ALA A 76 7.54 -9.67 8.87
CA ALA A 76 7.62 -9.58 7.42
C ALA A 76 7.10 -8.24 6.89
N GLY A 77 6.32 -7.52 7.69
CA GLY A 77 5.85 -6.17 7.38
C GLY A 77 4.98 -5.62 8.49
N ILE A 78 4.82 -4.29 8.51
CA ILE A 78 3.88 -3.62 9.41
C ILE A 78 2.90 -2.72 8.66
N VAL A 79 1.67 -2.64 9.19
CA VAL A 79 0.62 -1.75 8.69
C VAL A 79 0.07 -0.89 9.84
N PRO A 80 0.76 0.18 10.24
CA PRO A 80 0.25 1.12 11.22
C PRO A 80 -0.80 2.05 10.59
N VAL A 81 -1.98 2.13 11.22
CA VAL A 81 -3.12 2.93 10.73
C VAL A 81 -3.44 4.06 11.72
N VAL A 82 -3.49 5.30 11.23
CA VAL A 82 -3.77 6.55 11.96
C VAL A 82 -3.13 6.65 13.34
N SER A 83 -1.83 6.37 13.37
CA SER A 83 -1.06 6.38 14.61
C SER A 83 -0.96 7.78 15.20
N PRO A 84 -1.16 7.96 16.52
CA PRO A 84 -0.74 9.18 17.20
C PRO A 84 0.80 9.26 17.22
N CYS A 85 1.32 10.42 17.60
CA CYS A 85 2.74 10.69 17.62
C CYS A 85 3.41 9.94 18.78
N PHE A 86 4.34 9.05 18.43
CA PHE A 86 5.22 8.39 19.39
C PHE A 86 6.68 8.64 19.01
N MET A 87 7.53 8.82 20.03
CA MET A 87 8.96 8.79 19.81
C MET A 87 9.37 7.37 19.40
N MET A 88 10.07 7.25 18.28
CA MET A 88 10.58 5.97 17.82
C MET A 88 11.93 6.12 17.11
N ASN A 89 12.71 5.05 17.08
CA ASN A 89 13.98 4.99 16.37
C ASN A 89 13.79 4.33 14.99
N GLY A 90 13.53 5.14 13.96
CA GLY A 90 13.35 4.67 12.58
C GLY A 90 14.54 3.88 12.03
N CYS A 91 15.75 4.07 12.56
CA CYS A 91 16.94 3.35 12.09
C CYS A 91 16.85 1.84 12.39
N ASN A 92 16.12 1.43 13.43
CA ASN A 92 15.92 0.01 13.71
C ASN A 92 15.09 -0.67 12.62
N ILE A 93 14.08 0.02 12.08
CA ILE A 93 13.25 -0.45 10.97
C ILE A 93 14.06 -0.45 9.67
N ALA A 94 14.79 0.63 9.40
CA ALA A 94 15.66 0.76 8.22
C ALA A 94 16.71 -0.36 8.16
N ASN A 95 17.43 -0.60 9.26
CA ASN A 95 18.47 -1.64 9.36
C ASN A 95 17.90 -3.06 9.29
N ALA A 96 16.65 -3.25 9.69
CA ALA A 96 15.95 -4.51 9.51
C ALA A 96 15.43 -4.72 8.08
N LYS A 97 15.42 -3.66 7.25
CA LYS A 97 14.81 -3.65 5.91
C LYS A 97 13.35 -4.07 5.93
N LEU A 98 12.64 -3.72 6.99
CA LEU A 98 11.26 -4.13 7.24
C LEU A 98 10.30 -3.34 6.32
N PRO A 99 9.50 -4.01 5.48
CA PRO A 99 8.45 -3.35 4.70
C PRO A 99 7.41 -2.68 5.60
N VAL A 100 6.94 -1.50 5.18
CA VAL A 100 5.95 -0.72 5.90
C VAL A 100 4.91 -0.17 4.93
N LEU A 101 3.63 -0.35 5.27
CA LEU A 101 2.51 0.32 4.65
C LEU A 101 1.77 1.15 5.70
N ALA A 102 2.12 2.43 5.81
CA ALA A 102 1.51 3.34 6.77
C ALA A 102 0.28 4.03 6.17
N ILE A 103 -0.82 4.08 6.92
CA ILE A 103 -2.10 4.62 6.44
C ILE A 103 -2.59 5.71 7.38
N HIS A 104 -3.02 6.85 6.84
CA HIS A 104 -3.63 7.96 7.58
C HIS A 104 -4.71 8.68 6.76
N ALA A 105 -5.35 9.69 7.33
CA ALA A 105 -6.22 10.64 6.64
C ALA A 105 -5.86 12.09 7.01
N TRP A 106 -5.99 13.03 6.07
CA TRP A 106 -5.66 14.44 6.28
C TRP A 106 -6.63 15.14 7.25
N ASP A 107 -7.89 14.70 7.26
CA ASP A 107 -8.96 15.21 8.12
C ASP A 107 -9.09 14.45 9.45
N ASP A 108 -8.07 13.70 9.87
CA ASP A 108 -8.04 13.08 11.21
C ASP A 108 -7.94 14.16 12.30
N ASP A 109 -8.98 14.24 13.13
CA ASP A 109 -9.14 15.21 14.21
C ASP A 109 -8.63 14.72 15.58
N LYS A 110 -8.15 13.47 15.67
CA LYS A 110 -7.67 12.86 16.93
C LYS A 110 -6.18 12.53 16.89
N ALA A 111 -5.67 12.08 15.75
CA ALA A 111 -4.25 11.83 15.54
C ALA A 111 -3.78 12.64 14.33
N SER A 112 -2.71 13.43 14.51
CA SER A 112 -2.22 14.24 13.39
C SER A 112 -1.59 13.34 12.30
N PRO A 113 -1.92 13.53 11.01
CA PRO A 113 -1.26 12.81 9.92
C PRO A 113 0.25 13.03 9.87
N TYR A 114 0.73 14.17 10.39
CA TYR A 114 2.15 14.45 10.55
C TYR A 114 2.88 13.43 11.43
N CYS A 115 2.19 12.76 12.35
CA CYS A 115 2.77 11.68 13.14
C CYS A 115 3.23 10.51 12.25
N THR A 116 2.47 10.19 11.20
CA THR A 116 2.85 9.16 10.23
C THR A 116 3.93 9.67 9.27
N ILE A 117 3.85 10.93 8.84
CA ILE A 117 4.87 11.56 7.98
C ILE A 117 6.23 11.56 8.66
N TYR A 118 6.30 12.01 9.92
CA TYR A 118 7.55 12.04 10.67
C TYR A 118 8.07 10.64 10.99
N ALA A 119 7.17 9.68 11.19
CA ALA A 119 7.56 8.29 11.37
C ALA A 119 8.27 7.72 10.13
N VAL A 120 7.69 7.92 8.95
CA VAL A 120 8.29 7.52 7.67
C VAL A 120 9.58 8.30 7.41
N LYS A 121 9.59 9.61 7.69
CA LYS A 121 10.79 10.44 7.56
C LYS A 121 11.94 9.91 8.42
N SER A 122 11.68 9.56 9.68
CA SER A 122 12.70 9.01 10.58
C SER A 122 13.35 7.73 10.04
N ILE A 123 12.62 6.90 9.31
CA ILE A 123 13.17 5.70 8.67
C ILE A 123 14.04 6.08 7.47
N ASN A 124 13.54 6.97 6.61
CA ASN A 124 14.27 7.41 5.42
C ASN A 124 15.56 8.17 5.76
N ASP A 125 15.55 9.01 6.80
CA ASP A 125 16.73 9.75 7.27
C ASP A 125 17.87 8.83 7.74
N CYS A 126 17.57 7.57 8.07
CA CYS A 126 18.56 6.55 8.42
C CYS A 126 19.14 5.81 7.19
N GLY A 127 18.87 6.27 5.97
CA GLY A 127 19.37 5.65 4.74
C GLY A 127 18.67 4.33 4.38
N ALA A 128 17.37 4.22 4.66
CA ALA A 128 16.61 3.02 4.37
C ALA A 128 16.69 2.65 2.88
N THR A 129 17.03 1.39 2.59
CA THR A 129 17.01 0.84 1.22
C THR A 129 15.62 0.32 0.84
N ILE A 130 14.79 0.03 1.83
CA ILE A 130 13.36 -0.27 1.67
C ILE A 130 12.60 0.92 2.20
N HIS A 131 12.01 1.68 1.28
CA HIS A 131 11.25 2.89 1.62
C HIS A 131 9.83 2.52 2.04
N PRO A 132 9.34 3.01 3.20
CA PRO A 132 7.94 2.85 3.58
C PRO A 132 6.99 3.39 2.52
N ASN A 133 5.92 2.65 2.25
CA ASN A 133 4.77 3.20 1.55
C ASN A 133 3.87 3.93 2.54
N MET A 134 3.32 5.05 2.09
CA MET A 134 2.45 5.90 2.89
C MET A 134 1.23 6.28 2.08
N ILE A 135 0.05 5.96 2.61
CA ILE A 135 -1.24 6.36 2.05
C ILE A 135 -1.86 7.34 3.03
N ILE A 136 -2.00 8.61 2.62
CA ILE A 136 -2.76 9.60 3.38
C ILE A 136 -3.96 9.96 2.54
N TYR A 137 -5.15 9.51 2.95
CA TYR A 137 -6.38 9.84 2.26
C TYR A 137 -6.74 11.31 2.49
N ASP A 138 -7.33 11.96 1.48
CA ASP A 138 -7.80 13.34 1.61
C ASP A 138 -8.88 13.50 2.70
N ASN A 139 -9.66 12.44 2.93
CA ASN A 139 -10.69 12.40 3.95
C ASN A 139 -10.89 10.99 4.55
N GLY A 140 -11.81 10.87 5.51
CA GLY A 140 -12.17 9.62 6.19
C GLY A 140 -11.99 9.69 7.71
N GLY A 141 -11.35 10.76 8.18
CA GLY A 141 -11.12 11.09 9.58
C GLY A 141 -10.37 10.02 10.33
N HIS A 142 -10.47 10.08 11.65
CA HIS A 142 -9.82 9.09 12.52
C HIS A 142 -10.27 7.66 12.23
N TYR A 143 -11.51 7.45 11.78
CA TYR A 143 -12.08 6.11 11.57
C TYR A 143 -11.84 5.55 10.15
N VAL A 144 -10.84 6.06 9.43
CA VAL A 144 -10.53 5.64 8.05
C VAL A 144 -10.27 4.13 7.91
N TRP A 145 -9.95 3.45 9.01
CA TRP A 145 -9.82 1.99 9.06
C TRP A 145 -11.13 1.22 8.84
N VAL A 146 -12.29 1.82 9.13
CA VAL A 146 -13.60 1.13 9.04
C VAL A 146 -13.99 0.89 7.57
N TYR A 147 -13.75 1.87 6.71
CA TYR A 147 -14.25 1.85 5.33
C TYR A 147 -13.16 1.89 4.26
N ARG A 148 -11.88 2.06 4.63
CA ARG A 148 -10.78 2.16 3.64
C ARG A 148 -9.60 1.26 3.95
N ALA A 149 -8.94 1.45 5.10
CA ALA A 149 -7.64 0.81 5.33
C ALA A 149 -7.69 -0.72 5.28
N TYR A 150 -8.78 -1.32 5.79
CA TYR A 150 -9.02 -2.76 5.80
C TYR A 150 -10.15 -3.20 4.86
N GLU A 151 -10.57 -2.33 3.94
CA GLU A 151 -11.52 -2.64 2.88
C GLU A 151 -10.88 -3.60 1.85
N THR A 152 -11.67 -4.47 1.22
CA THR A 152 -11.16 -5.58 0.40
C THR A 152 -11.41 -5.44 -1.11
N GLY A 153 -12.35 -4.60 -1.51
CA GLY A 153 -12.89 -4.38 -2.85
C GLY A 153 -12.15 -3.34 -3.69
N TYR A 154 -10.87 -3.10 -3.42
CA TYR A 154 -9.92 -2.32 -4.24
C TYR A 154 -10.30 -0.86 -4.49
N THR A 155 -11.34 -0.35 -3.83
CA THR A 155 -11.87 0.99 -4.09
C THR A 155 -10.87 2.08 -3.73
N TYR A 156 -10.13 1.87 -2.64
CA TYR A 156 -9.21 2.86 -2.09
C TYR A 156 -7.73 2.49 -2.27
N PHE A 157 -7.44 1.19 -2.32
CA PHE A 157 -6.08 0.70 -2.51
C PHE A 157 -6.10 -0.65 -3.21
N ASN A 158 -5.29 -0.74 -4.27
CA ASN A 158 -5.04 -1.96 -5.02
C ASN A 158 -3.51 -2.12 -5.11
N PRO A 159 -2.93 -3.18 -4.54
CA PRO A 159 -3.58 -4.33 -3.88
C PRO A 159 -4.18 -3.96 -2.53
N ASN A 160 -5.17 -4.70 -2.01
CA ASN A 160 -5.68 -4.38 -0.67
C ASN A 160 -4.65 -4.73 0.42
N VAL A 161 -4.85 -4.28 1.66
CA VAL A 161 -3.86 -4.45 2.75
C VAL A 161 -3.50 -5.91 3.03
N TYR A 162 -4.45 -6.84 2.87
CA TYR A 162 -4.24 -8.26 3.12
C TYR A 162 -3.41 -8.89 2.01
N GLU A 163 -3.67 -8.53 0.77
CA GLU A 163 -2.83 -8.89 -0.37
C GLU A 163 -1.42 -8.32 -0.24
N TRP A 164 -1.28 -7.06 0.18
CA TRP A 164 0.02 -6.47 0.47
C TRP A 164 0.78 -7.27 1.52
N MET A 165 0.12 -7.67 2.61
CA MET A 165 0.73 -8.55 3.63
C MET A 165 1.11 -9.91 3.05
N LEU A 166 0.24 -10.58 2.28
CA LEU A 166 0.55 -11.88 1.67
C LEU A 166 1.76 -11.84 0.72
N ALA A 167 2.00 -10.70 0.09
CA ALA A 167 3.12 -10.47 -0.81
C ALA A 167 4.48 -10.38 -0.10
N GLN A 168 4.49 -10.05 1.19
CA GLN A 168 5.72 -9.90 1.96
C GLN A 168 6.21 -11.24 2.52
N ASN A 169 7.53 -11.44 2.50
CA ASN A 169 8.18 -12.58 3.13
C ASN A 169 9.61 -12.20 3.53
N ARG A 170 9.96 -12.38 4.81
CA ARG A 170 11.27 -11.94 5.31
C ARG A 170 12.48 -12.70 4.73
N ASN A 171 12.26 -13.85 4.11
CA ASN A 171 13.32 -14.63 3.47
C ASN A 171 13.65 -14.13 2.06
N ASN A 172 12.79 -13.29 1.48
CA ASN A 172 13.04 -12.71 0.18
C ASN A 172 14.09 -11.61 0.32
N PRO A 173 14.91 -11.38 -0.73
CA PRO A 173 15.71 -10.18 -0.79
C PRO A 173 14.80 -8.94 -0.76
N PRO A 174 15.34 -7.77 -0.35
CA PRO A 174 14.63 -6.49 -0.44
C PRO A 174 13.99 -6.29 -1.82
N ASN A 175 12.72 -5.88 -1.86
CA ASN A 175 12.01 -5.60 -3.12
C ASN A 175 12.46 -4.29 -3.75
N ARG A 176 12.53 -4.24 -5.08
CA ARG A 176 12.72 -3.02 -5.85
C ARG A 176 11.39 -2.66 -6.50
N LYS A 177 11.00 -1.39 -6.44
CA LYS A 177 9.74 -0.95 -7.05
C LYS A 177 9.73 -1.23 -8.56
N PRO A 178 8.57 -1.59 -9.14
CA PRO A 178 8.45 -1.74 -10.58
C PRO A 178 8.58 -0.38 -11.26
N VAL A 179 8.75 -0.39 -12.57
CA VAL A 179 8.78 0.80 -13.43
C VAL A 179 7.50 0.82 -14.28
N ALA A 180 6.59 1.73 -13.96
CA ALA A 180 5.43 2.04 -14.78
C ALA A 180 5.86 2.76 -16.07
N LYS A 181 5.27 2.35 -17.19
CA LYS A 181 5.35 3.08 -18.45
C LYS A 181 3.95 3.11 -19.06
N ALA A 182 3.31 4.27 -19.01
CA ALA A 182 1.94 4.47 -19.50
C ALA A 182 1.88 4.57 -21.04
N GLY A 183 3.03 4.69 -21.70
CA GLY A 183 3.13 4.89 -23.14
C GLY A 183 3.19 6.37 -23.51
N ASN A 184 3.16 6.66 -24.80
CA ASN A 184 3.20 8.03 -25.32
C ASN A 184 1.83 8.71 -25.23
N ASP A 185 1.83 10.05 -25.22
CA ASP A 185 0.60 10.83 -25.38
C ASP A 185 -0.11 10.51 -26.71
N ILE A 186 -1.44 10.49 -26.69
CA ILE A 186 -2.30 10.09 -27.81
C ILE A 186 -3.11 11.30 -28.29
N THR A 187 -3.29 11.44 -29.60
CA THR A 187 -4.25 12.41 -30.17
C THR A 187 -5.34 11.66 -30.93
N VAL A 188 -6.60 11.95 -30.62
CA VAL A 188 -7.77 11.39 -31.30
C VAL A 188 -8.75 12.48 -31.70
N THR A 189 -9.59 12.22 -32.68
CA THR A 189 -10.71 13.11 -33.04
C THR A 189 -11.98 12.72 -32.29
N THR A 190 -12.92 13.66 -32.11
CA THR A 190 -14.28 13.35 -31.60
C THR A 190 -15.00 12.30 -32.47
N GLY A 191 -14.64 12.22 -33.76
CA GLY A 191 -15.08 11.19 -34.70
C GLY A 191 -14.65 9.77 -34.29
N GLN A 192 -13.37 9.57 -33.97
CA GLN A 192 -12.85 8.29 -33.47
C GLN A 192 -13.46 7.95 -32.11
N GLY A 193 -13.41 8.87 -31.14
CA GLY A 193 -14.09 8.72 -29.86
C GLY A 193 -13.57 7.61 -28.93
N GLU A 194 -12.45 6.98 -29.28
CA GLU A 194 -11.80 5.96 -28.48
C GLU A 194 -10.27 5.99 -28.66
N ALA A 195 -9.56 5.46 -27.68
CA ALA A 195 -8.11 5.33 -27.66
C ALA A 195 -7.71 4.04 -26.94
N ILE A 196 -6.64 3.40 -27.39
CA ILE A 196 -6.07 2.21 -26.74
C ILE A 196 -4.84 2.69 -25.95
N LEU A 197 -4.80 2.39 -24.65
CA LEU A 197 -3.61 2.63 -23.83
C LEU A 197 -2.72 1.40 -23.84
N ASP A 198 -1.41 1.58 -23.62
CA ASP A 198 -0.45 0.48 -23.62
C ASP A 198 0.53 0.61 -22.46
N GLY A 199 0.30 -0.19 -21.42
CA GLY A 199 1.16 -0.29 -20.24
C GLY A 199 2.22 -1.39 -20.34
N SER A 200 2.27 -2.14 -21.46
CA SER A 200 3.05 -3.38 -21.58
C SER A 200 4.56 -3.19 -21.51
N ALA A 201 5.05 -1.97 -21.77
CA ALA A 201 6.47 -1.62 -21.65
C ALA A 201 6.95 -1.47 -20.19
N SER A 202 6.03 -1.55 -19.23
CA SER A 202 6.34 -1.57 -17.80
C SER A 202 7.14 -2.81 -17.43
N SER A 203 7.99 -2.70 -16.41
CA SER A 203 8.88 -3.80 -16.01
C SER A 203 9.12 -3.81 -14.51
N ASP A 204 9.34 -5.00 -13.95
CA ASP A 204 9.81 -5.16 -12.57
C ASP A 204 11.27 -5.68 -12.57
N PRO A 205 12.25 -4.95 -11.99
CA PRO A 205 13.66 -5.30 -12.12
C PRO A 205 14.11 -6.55 -11.36
N ASP A 206 13.33 -7.06 -10.42
CA ASP A 206 13.70 -8.24 -9.60
C ASP A 206 12.55 -9.23 -9.36
N GLY A 207 11.47 -9.10 -10.14
CA GLY A 207 10.29 -9.95 -10.10
C GLY A 207 9.47 -9.83 -11.37
N ARG A 208 8.15 -9.72 -11.23
CA ARG A 208 7.23 -9.54 -12.36
C ARG A 208 6.03 -8.67 -12.00
N ILE A 209 5.51 -7.97 -13.00
CA ILE A 209 4.25 -7.23 -12.89
C ILE A 209 3.09 -8.23 -12.86
N ILE A 210 2.19 -8.04 -11.92
CA ILE A 210 0.98 -8.87 -11.78
C ILE A 210 -0.31 -8.11 -12.09
N ARG A 211 -0.31 -6.78 -12.02
CA ARG A 211 -1.48 -5.94 -12.31
C ARG A 211 -1.05 -4.62 -12.98
N HIS A 212 -1.85 -4.20 -13.94
CA HIS A 212 -1.86 -2.86 -14.53
C HIS A 212 -3.21 -2.27 -14.18
N VAL A 213 -3.24 -1.16 -13.43
CA VAL A 213 -4.48 -0.52 -12.99
C VAL A 213 -4.52 0.88 -13.55
N TRP A 214 -5.54 1.17 -14.34
CA TRP A 214 -5.74 2.47 -14.98
C TRP A 214 -6.82 3.26 -14.29
N GLN A 215 -6.58 4.56 -14.14
CA GLN A 215 -7.59 5.50 -13.67
C GLN A 215 -7.50 6.82 -14.41
N LYS A 216 -8.62 7.50 -14.56
CA LYS A 216 -8.66 8.87 -15.05
C LYS A 216 -8.35 9.83 -13.90
N LEU A 217 -7.47 10.79 -14.13
CA LEU A 217 -7.15 11.86 -13.18
C LEU A 217 -7.92 13.15 -13.45
N SER A 218 -8.03 13.54 -14.73
CA SER A 218 -8.64 14.82 -15.11
C SER A 218 -9.08 14.82 -16.58
N GLY A 219 -9.85 15.84 -16.96
CA GLY A 219 -10.36 16.06 -18.32
C GLY A 219 -11.89 16.08 -18.40
N PRO A 220 -12.46 16.37 -19.58
CA PRO A 220 -13.92 16.40 -19.80
C PRO A 220 -14.60 15.08 -19.40
N SER A 221 -15.87 15.12 -18.97
CA SER A 221 -16.60 13.93 -18.48
C SER A 221 -17.11 12.99 -19.60
N TYR A 222 -17.74 11.87 -19.21
CA TYR A 222 -18.44 10.86 -20.04
C TYR A 222 -17.57 9.81 -20.76
N ASP A 223 -16.25 9.98 -20.73
CA ASP A 223 -15.36 8.89 -21.07
C ASP A 223 -15.39 7.79 -20.00
N TYR A 224 -15.02 6.58 -20.38
CA TYR A 224 -14.84 5.46 -19.47
C TYR A 224 -13.78 4.49 -19.98
N ILE A 225 -13.16 3.78 -19.04
CA ILE A 225 -12.20 2.72 -19.32
C ILE A 225 -12.97 1.40 -19.34
N SER A 226 -12.85 0.64 -20.43
CA SER A 226 -13.62 -0.60 -20.63
C SER A 226 -13.22 -1.74 -19.68
N ASP A 227 -11.94 -1.81 -19.33
CA ASP A 227 -11.38 -2.69 -18.30
C ASP A 227 -10.21 -1.93 -17.68
N GLU A 228 -10.32 -1.60 -16.40
CA GLU A 228 -9.31 -0.81 -15.69
C GLU A 228 -8.11 -1.67 -15.28
N VAL A 229 -8.24 -3.00 -15.30
CA VAL A 229 -7.23 -3.93 -14.77
C VAL A 229 -6.61 -4.76 -15.88
N THR A 230 -6.01 -4.09 -16.86
CA THR A 230 -5.33 -4.72 -18.00
C THR A 230 -4.17 -3.85 -18.50
N ALA A 231 -3.19 -4.48 -19.16
CA ALA A 231 -2.10 -3.76 -19.80
C ALA A 231 -2.56 -2.95 -21.03
N HIS A 232 -3.69 -3.32 -21.65
CA HIS A 232 -4.16 -2.71 -22.91
C HIS A 232 -5.63 -2.29 -22.82
N PRO A 233 -5.99 -1.33 -21.95
CA PRO A 233 -7.38 -0.92 -21.83
C PRO A 233 -7.79 -0.07 -23.04
N VAL A 234 -9.09 -0.09 -23.35
CA VAL A 234 -9.68 0.85 -24.31
C VAL A 234 -10.44 1.92 -23.55
N VAL A 235 -10.08 3.18 -23.78
CA VAL A 235 -10.84 4.36 -23.35
C VAL A 235 -11.86 4.67 -24.43
N LYS A 236 -13.13 4.79 -24.04
CA LYS A 236 -14.25 5.09 -24.94
C LYS A 236 -14.97 6.37 -24.49
N GLY A 237 -15.79 6.94 -25.37
CA GLY A 237 -16.60 8.11 -25.04
C GLY A 237 -15.86 9.45 -25.16
N LEU A 238 -14.72 9.48 -25.85
CA LEU A 238 -13.90 10.67 -26.09
C LEU A 238 -14.54 11.63 -27.11
N LYS A 239 -15.69 12.20 -26.75
CA LYS A 239 -16.57 13.00 -27.64
C LYS A 239 -16.46 14.51 -27.44
N TYR A 240 -15.80 14.93 -26.37
CA TYR A 240 -15.61 16.36 -26.07
C TYR A 240 -14.14 16.73 -26.26
N PRO A 241 -13.84 17.76 -27.07
CA PRO A 241 -12.47 18.26 -27.20
C PRO A 241 -11.86 18.65 -25.86
N GLY A 242 -10.56 18.43 -25.71
CA GLY A 242 -9.82 18.72 -24.50
C GLY A 242 -8.72 17.71 -24.21
N VAL A 243 -8.03 17.92 -23.09
CA VAL A 243 -6.95 17.04 -22.63
C VAL A 243 -7.46 16.19 -21.47
N TYR A 244 -7.38 14.87 -21.64
CA TYR A 244 -7.72 13.86 -20.64
C TYR A 244 -6.42 13.29 -20.10
N THR A 245 -6.25 13.27 -18.79
CA THR A 245 -5.05 12.70 -18.15
C THR A 245 -5.41 11.38 -17.49
N TYR A 246 -4.72 10.32 -17.87
CA TYR A 246 -4.85 8.99 -17.27
C TYR A 246 -3.57 8.61 -16.55
N GLN A 247 -3.71 7.78 -15.51
CA GLN A 247 -2.60 7.21 -14.76
C GLN A 247 -2.64 5.70 -14.87
N LEU A 248 -1.48 5.12 -15.19
CA LEU A 248 -1.18 3.72 -14.99
C LEU A 248 -0.55 3.55 -13.61
N ARG A 249 -1.06 2.62 -12.80
CA ARG A 249 -0.37 2.04 -11.65
C ARG A 249 0.01 0.60 -11.98
N VAL A 250 1.30 0.27 -11.94
CA VAL A 250 1.77 -1.12 -12.05
C VAL A 250 2.12 -1.66 -10.69
N ILE A 251 1.74 -2.90 -10.43
CA ILE A 251 1.94 -3.59 -9.15
C ILE A 251 2.72 -4.87 -9.43
N ASP A 252 3.80 -5.09 -8.68
CA ASP A 252 4.63 -6.29 -8.77
C ASP A 252 4.14 -7.44 -7.89
N ASP A 253 4.78 -8.60 -8.01
CA ASP A 253 4.45 -9.81 -7.25
C ASP A 253 4.75 -9.73 -5.75
N ARG A 254 5.37 -8.63 -5.30
CA ARG A 254 5.66 -8.30 -3.89
C ARG A 254 4.90 -7.07 -3.40
N ALA A 255 3.84 -6.69 -4.12
CA ALA A 255 2.87 -5.64 -3.81
C ALA A 255 3.47 -4.22 -3.71
N GLU A 256 4.68 -4.01 -4.24
CA GLU A 256 5.14 -2.64 -4.50
C GLU A 256 4.55 -2.15 -5.81
N PHE A 257 4.49 -0.83 -5.93
CA PHE A 257 3.88 -0.19 -7.08
C PHE A 257 4.60 1.09 -7.46
N SER A 258 4.45 1.44 -8.74
CA SER A 258 4.80 2.75 -9.28
C SER A 258 3.71 3.21 -10.24
N THR A 259 3.75 4.49 -10.57
CA THR A 259 2.76 5.11 -11.44
C THR A 259 3.42 5.89 -12.56
N ASP A 260 2.77 5.94 -13.71
CA ASP A 260 3.12 6.82 -14.82
C ASP A 260 1.82 7.39 -15.42
N THR A 261 1.91 8.51 -16.14
CA THR A 261 0.75 9.21 -16.70
C THR A 261 0.93 9.46 -18.19
N LEU A 262 -0.19 9.40 -18.92
CA LEU A 262 -0.26 9.83 -20.32
C LEU A 262 -1.42 10.81 -20.50
N ARG A 263 -1.35 11.60 -21.57
CA ARG A 263 -2.43 12.49 -21.99
C ARG A 263 -3.07 11.99 -23.27
N ILE A 264 -4.40 12.07 -23.33
CA ILE A 264 -5.16 11.95 -24.56
C ILE A 264 -5.68 13.34 -24.93
N THR A 265 -5.26 13.85 -26.07
CA THR A 265 -5.78 15.10 -26.65
C THR A 265 -6.89 14.76 -27.63
N VAL A 266 -8.11 15.18 -27.30
CA VAL A 266 -9.26 15.06 -28.20
C VAL A 266 -9.43 16.37 -28.95
N VAL A 267 -9.42 16.31 -30.27
CA VAL A 267 -9.66 17.46 -31.15
C VAL A 267 -10.96 17.31 -31.90
N ASP A 268 -11.55 18.42 -32.33
CA ASP A 268 -12.69 18.39 -33.23
C ASP A 268 -12.33 17.70 -34.54
N ARG A 269 -13.36 17.09 -35.14
CA ARG A 269 -13.25 16.43 -36.45
C ARG A 269 -13.28 17.44 -37.57
#